data_AF-A0A7C4VCN2-F1
#
_entry.id   AF-A0A7C4VCN2-F1
#
_cell.length_a   1.000
_cell.length_b   1.000
_cell.length_c   1.000
_cell.angle_alpha   90.00
_cell.angle_beta   90.00
_cell.angle_gamma   90.00
#
_symmetry.space_group_name_H-M   'P 1'
#
loop_
_entity.id
_entity.type
_entity.pdbx_description
1 polymer ?
#
loop_
_entity_poly.entity_id
_entity_poly.type
_entity_poly.pdbx_seq_one_letter_code
_entity_poly.pdbx_strand_id
1 'polypeptide(L)'
;MVHVVSIADMKVSGNSGDVLITHALGSCLGIAVYDPIARVGGLLHVMLPLSTVDPERAKENPYMFVDTGVPRLFLECYKAGAKKQRIIVKVAGGATSYGTEEDDVFQIGKRNMIMLRKLLWKNGILIEACDVGGTESRTMSLEIGTGVVTVRSNGLVKTL
;
A
#
# COMPACT_ATOMS: atom_id res chain seq x y z
N MET A 1 7.14 15.73 -9.61
CA MET A 1 8.42 15.02 -9.45
C MET A 1 8.13 13.54 -9.15
N VAL A 2 9.05 12.63 -9.46
CA VAL A 2 8.87 11.21 -9.11
C VAL A 2 9.52 10.94 -7.75
N HIS A 3 8.76 10.36 -6.82
CA HIS A 3 9.21 10.02 -5.48
C HIS A 3 9.15 8.50 -5.29
N VAL A 4 10.32 7.87 -5.16
CA VAL A 4 10.40 6.44 -4.86
C VAL A 4 10.08 6.20 -3.38
N VAL A 5 9.16 5.27 -3.11
CA VAL A 5 8.82 4.74 -1.79
C VAL A 5 9.52 3.39 -1.65
N SER A 6 10.54 3.36 -0.80
CA SER A 6 11.33 2.15 -0.55
C SER A 6 10.57 1.13 0.29
N ILE A 7 11.15 -0.07 0.45
CA ILE A 7 10.60 -1.10 1.32
C ILE A 7 10.53 -0.57 2.76
N ALA A 8 9.40 -0.80 3.45
CA ALA A 8 9.14 -0.30 4.80
C ALA A 8 9.28 1.24 4.89
N ASP A 9 8.78 1.94 3.87
CA ASP A 9 8.75 3.40 3.80
C ASP A 9 7.35 3.88 3.37
N MET A 10 7.10 5.17 3.59
CA MET A 10 5.85 5.83 3.26
C MET A 10 6.10 7.27 2.82
N LYS A 11 5.39 7.70 1.78
CA LYS A 11 5.40 9.10 1.32
C LYS A 11 3.98 9.61 1.14
N VAL A 12 3.78 10.89 1.45
CA VAL A 12 2.56 11.67 1.18
C VAL A 12 2.95 12.90 0.37
N SER A 13 2.11 13.26 -0.60
CA SER A 13 2.23 14.52 -1.32
C SER A 13 0.86 15.11 -1.61
N GLY A 14 0.79 16.45 -1.55
CA GLY A 14 -0.34 17.25 -2.02
C GLY A 14 0.00 18.06 -3.29
N ASN A 15 1.15 17.81 -3.90
CA ASN A 15 1.56 18.51 -5.11
C ASN A 15 1.10 17.72 -6.35
N SER A 16 0.24 18.33 -7.16
CA SER A 16 -0.35 17.67 -8.34
C SER A 16 0.66 17.21 -9.39
N GLY A 17 1.86 17.79 -9.41
CA GLY A 17 2.93 17.36 -10.32
C GLY A 17 3.69 16.12 -9.86
N ASP A 18 3.35 15.56 -8.69
CA ASP A 18 4.08 14.44 -8.11
C ASP A 18 3.52 13.07 -8.49
N VAL A 19 4.43 12.10 -8.56
CA VAL A 19 4.14 10.68 -8.71
C VAL A 19 4.86 9.93 -7.61
N LEU A 20 4.12 9.19 -6.79
CA LEU A 20 4.68 8.28 -5.81
C LEU A 20 4.80 6.90 -6.46
N ILE A 21 5.95 6.24 -6.34
CA ILE A 21 6.17 4.93 -6.97
C ILE A 21 6.87 3.97 -6.02
N THR A 22 6.45 2.71 -6.00
CA THR A 22 7.15 1.65 -5.31
C THR A 22 7.34 0.44 -6.21
N HIS A 23 8.45 -0.26 -6.02
CA HIS A 23 8.92 -1.32 -6.89
C HIS A 23 8.96 -2.65 -6.15
N ALA A 24 9.07 -3.74 -6.93
CA ALA A 24 9.32 -5.09 -6.44
C ALA A 24 8.36 -5.56 -5.34
N LEU A 25 7.06 -5.27 -5.51
CA LEU A 25 6.00 -5.80 -4.65
C LEU A 25 5.83 -7.30 -4.90
N GLY A 26 6.64 -8.11 -4.23
CA GLY A 26 6.46 -9.56 -4.08
C GLY A 26 5.38 -9.85 -3.04
N SER A 27 5.72 -10.52 -1.93
CA SER A 27 4.81 -10.77 -0.81
C SER A 27 4.41 -9.51 -0.02
N CYS A 28 5.12 -8.41 -0.24
CA CYS A 28 4.81 -7.09 0.32
C CYS A 28 3.57 -6.47 -0.33
N LEU A 29 2.96 -5.48 0.34
CA LEU A 29 1.85 -4.71 -0.24
C LEU A 29 2.22 -3.25 -0.46
N GLY A 30 1.85 -2.73 -1.63
CA GLY A 30 1.75 -1.32 -1.92
C GLY A 30 0.33 -0.85 -1.62
N ILE A 31 0.20 0.16 -0.76
CA ILE A 31 -1.10 0.69 -0.32
C ILE A 31 -1.14 2.17 -0.67
N ALA A 32 -2.00 2.52 -1.62
CA ALA A 32 -2.25 3.90 -2.01
C ALA A 32 -3.52 4.43 -1.36
N VAL A 33 -3.45 5.66 -0.87
CA VAL A 33 -4.55 6.43 -0.30
C VAL A 33 -4.63 7.74 -1.07
N TYR A 34 -5.83 8.17 -1.46
CA TYR A 34 -6.01 9.42 -2.21
C TYR A 34 -7.32 10.12 -1.87
N ASP A 35 -7.29 11.44 -1.66
CA ASP A 35 -8.47 12.31 -1.61
C ASP A 35 -8.51 13.17 -2.89
N PRO A 36 -9.52 13.01 -3.77
CA PRO A 36 -9.58 13.69 -5.06
C PRO A 36 -9.92 15.18 -4.95
N ILE A 37 -10.51 15.62 -3.84
CA ILE A 37 -10.86 17.04 -3.65
C ILE A 37 -9.69 17.79 -3.04
N ALA A 38 -9.04 17.21 -2.03
CA ALA A 38 -7.83 17.79 -1.46
C ALA A 38 -6.61 17.64 -2.38
N ARG A 39 -6.66 16.70 -3.33
CA ARG A 39 -5.53 16.26 -4.18
C ARG A 39 -4.32 15.86 -3.35
N VAL A 40 -4.60 15.13 -2.27
CA VAL A 40 -3.59 14.60 -1.36
C VAL A 40 -3.59 13.10 -1.51
N GLY A 41 -2.41 12.54 -1.71
CA GLY A 41 -2.22 11.10 -1.80
C GLY A 41 -1.00 10.64 -1.03
N GLY A 42 -1.04 9.38 -0.64
CA GLY A 42 0.10 8.71 -0.02
C GLY A 42 0.25 7.29 -0.52
N LEU A 43 1.48 6.80 -0.48
CA LEU A 43 1.85 5.44 -0.87
C LEU A 43 2.74 4.85 0.22
N LEU A 44 2.39 3.65 0.65
CA LEU A 44 3.07 2.88 1.69
C LEU A 44 3.50 1.52 1.13
N HIS A 45 4.73 1.10 1.43
CA HIS A 45 5.23 -0.24 1.13
C HIS A 45 5.41 -1.02 2.44
N VAL A 46 4.48 -1.93 2.74
CA VAL A 46 4.51 -2.77 3.95
C VAL A 46 5.01 -4.18 3.65
N MET A 47 5.67 -4.78 4.65
CA MET A 47 6.26 -6.11 4.53
C MET A 47 5.49 -7.17 5.32
N LEU A 48 5.04 -6.81 6.54
CA LEU A 48 4.56 -7.77 7.53
C LEU A 48 3.17 -7.40 8.06
N PRO A 49 2.39 -8.37 8.55
CA PRO A 49 0.98 -8.12 8.88
C PRO A 49 0.78 -7.46 10.25
N LEU A 50 1.61 -7.81 11.24
CA LEU A 50 1.44 -7.41 12.63
C LEU A 50 2.77 -7.03 13.27
N SER A 51 2.81 -5.88 13.92
CA SER A 51 3.93 -5.38 14.72
C SER A 51 4.32 -6.30 15.87
N THR A 52 3.40 -7.10 16.39
CA THR A 52 3.66 -8.05 17.48
C THR A 52 4.63 -9.18 17.11
N VAL A 53 4.87 -9.40 15.81
CA VAL A 53 5.88 -10.35 15.34
C VAL A 53 7.29 -9.88 15.68
N ASP A 54 7.52 -8.56 15.69
CA ASP A 54 8.79 -7.96 16.07
C ASP A 54 8.55 -6.55 16.66
N PRO A 55 8.23 -6.47 17.96
CA PRO A 55 7.86 -5.21 18.61
C PRO A 55 8.97 -4.15 18.62
N GLU A 56 10.25 -4.56 18.69
CA GLU A 56 11.37 -3.63 18.70
C GLU A 56 11.55 -2.99 17.31
N ARG A 57 11.52 -3.78 16.24
CA ARG A 57 11.55 -3.22 14.88
C ARG A 57 10.33 -2.38 14.57
N ALA A 58 9.16 -2.70 15.13
CA ALA A 58 7.96 -1.88 14.95
C ALA A 58 8.08 -0.49 15.60
N LYS A 59 8.83 -0.37 16.71
CA LYS A 59 9.14 0.93 17.34
C LYS A 59 10.09 1.74 16.46
N GLU A 60 11.11 1.09 15.89
CA GLU A 60 12.11 1.73 15.03
C GLU A 60 11.51 2.16 13.68
N ASN A 61 10.77 1.25 13.02
CA ASN A 61 10.16 1.49 11.74
C ASN A 61 8.70 0.95 11.68
N PRO A 62 7.71 1.80 11.96
CA PRO A 62 6.31 1.40 11.96
C PRO A 62 5.77 1.12 10.55
N TYR A 63 6.43 1.55 9.48
CA TYR A 63 5.97 1.35 8.09
C TYR A 63 6.19 -0.07 7.59
N MET A 64 6.97 -0.87 8.33
CA MET A 64 7.19 -2.27 8.02
C MET A 64 5.93 -3.12 8.18
N PHE A 65 5.02 -2.73 9.08
CA PHE A 65 3.86 -3.53 9.47
C PHE A 65 2.54 -2.89 9.05
N VAL A 66 1.57 -3.72 8.64
CA VAL A 66 0.25 -3.25 8.21
C VAL A 66 -0.49 -2.53 9.34
N ASP A 67 -0.49 -3.10 10.55
CA ASP A 67 -1.22 -2.58 11.72
C ASP A 67 -0.69 -1.23 12.24
N THR A 68 0.59 -0.92 12.04
CA THR A 68 1.19 0.36 12.44
C THR A 68 1.40 1.34 11.30
N GLY A 69 1.75 0.84 10.11
CA GLY A 69 2.07 1.66 8.94
C GLY A 69 0.83 2.28 8.31
N VAL A 70 -0.25 1.52 8.19
CA VAL A 70 -1.50 2.01 7.58
C VAL A 70 -2.11 3.14 8.41
N PRO A 71 -2.27 3.04 9.75
CA PRO A 71 -2.77 4.17 10.52
C PRO A 71 -1.93 5.43 10.37
N ARG A 72 -0.59 5.30 10.28
CA ARG A 72 0.30 6.44 10.05
C ARG A 72 0.13 7.05 8.66
N LEU A 73 0.01 6.23 7.61
CA LEU A 73 -0.29 6.71 6.26
C LEU A 73 -1.55 7.59 6.23
N PHE A 74 -2.64 7.09 6.83
CA PHE A 74 -3.90 7.84 6.89
C PHE A 74 -3.76 9.13 7.70
N LEU A 75 -3.08 9.07 8.85
CA LEU A 75 -2.85 10.25 9.69
C LEU A 75 -2.06 11.33 8.95
N GLU A 76 -0.99 10.98 8.24
CA GLU A 76 -0.21 11.95 7.48
C GLU A 76 -1.00 12.52 6.29
N CYS A 77 -1.81 11.70 5.60
CA CYS A 77 -2.76 12.22 4.60
C CYS A 77 -3.77 13.20 5.21
N TYR A 78 -4.30 12.92 6.41
CA TYR A 78 -5.23 13.83 7.10
C TYR A 78 -4.56 15.14 7.50
N LYS A 79 -3.32 15.08 8.01
CA LYS A 79 -2.53 16.29 8.30
C LYS A 79 -2.29 17.14 7.05
N ALA A 80 -2.13 16.51 5.89
CA ALA A 80 -2.01 17.18 4.61
C ALA A 80 -3.36 17.68 4.04
N GLY A 81 -4.49 17.41 4.69
CA GLY A 81 -5.81 17.95 4.34
C GLY A 81 -6.79 16.96 3.71
N ALA A 82 -6.42 15.68 3.58
CA ALA A 82 -7.34 14.63 3.16
C ALA A 82 -8.48 14.45 4.18
N LYS A 83 -9.65 14.05 3.70
CA LYS A 83 -10.82 13.74 4.55
C LYS A 83 -11.22 12.28 4.38
N LYS A 84 -11.43 11.61 5.52
CA LYS A 84 -11.80 10.19 5.58
C LYS A 84 -12.95 9.81 4.64
N GLN A 85 -13.98 10.64 4.57
CA GLN A 85 -15.21 10.39 3.80
C GLN A 85 -14.98 10.33 2.28
N ARG A 86 -13.83 10.82 1.80
CA ARG A 86 -13.49 10.93 0.37
C ARG A 86 -12.27 10.12 0.00
N ILE A 87 -11.66 9.42 0.96
CA ILE A 87 -10.46 8.64 0.71
C ILE A 87 -10.81 7.44 -0.15
N ILE A 88 -10.05 7.30 -1.22
CA ILE A 88 -10.01 6.13 -2.09
C ILE A 88 -8.77 5.32 -1.71
N VAL A 89 -8.93 4.02 -1.54
CA VAL A 89 -7.84 3.10 -1.22
C VAL A 89 -7.66 2.10 -2.35
N LYS A 90 -6.44 1.98 -2.85
CA LYS A 90 -6.06 0.99 -3.88
C LYS A 90 -4.83 0.22 -3.44
N VAL A 91 -4.77 -1.07 -3.78
CA VAL A 91 -3.74 -1.98 -3.22
C VAL A 91 -3.16 -2.87 -4.31
N ALA A 92 -1.84 -3.08 -4.30
CA ALA A 92 -1.18 -4.04 -5.17
C ALA A 92 -0.09 -4.85 -4.44
N GLY A 93 0.26 -6.03 -4.96
CA GLY A 93 1.35 -6.86 -4.45
C GLY A 93 0.88 -8.19 -3.86
N GLY A 94 1.48 -8.65 -2.77
CA GLY A 94 1.07 -9.87 -2.08
C GLY A 94 1.24 -11.14 -2.91
N ALA A 95 2.18 -11.13 -3.87
CA ALA A 95 2.54 -12.30 -4.65
C ALA A 95 3.19 -13.39 -3.76
N THR A 96 3.01 -14.64 -4.14
CA THR A 96 3.72 -15.79 -3.55
C THR A 96 4.98 -16.09 -4.35
N SER A 97 6.09 -16.38 -3.66
CA SER A 97 7.33 -16.85 -4.30
C SER A 97 7.28 -18.34 -4.65
N TYR A 98 6.22 -19.04 -4.26
CA TYR A 98 6.02 -20.48 -4.49
C TYR A 98 4.97 -20.69 -5.58
N GLY A 99 5.13 -21.77 -6.35
CA GLY A 99 4.30 -22.06 -7.53
C GLY A 99 2.79 -22.06 -7.25
N THR A 100 2.37 -22.48 -6.06
CA THR A 100 1.00 -22.36 -5.57
C THR A 100 0.94 -21.65 -4.21
N GLU A 101 -0.22 -21.09 -3.86
CA GLU A 101 -0.44 -20.48 -2.53
C GLU A 101 -0.38 -21.50 -1.38
N GLU A 102 -0.62 -22.79 -1.68
CA GLU A 102 -0.56 -23.88 -0.69
C GLU A 102 0.87 -24.24 -0.30
N ASP A 103 1.82 -24.01 -1.20
CA ASP A 103 3.26 -24.25 -0.99
C ASP A 103 3.94 -23.13 -0.19
N ASP A 104 3.33 -21.94 -0.10
CA ASP A 104 3.82 -20.86 0.75
C ASP A 104 3.44 -21.11 2.21
N VAL A 105 4.34 -21.72 2.97
CA VAL A 105 4.14 -22.02 4.40
C VAL A 105 3.83 -20.75 5.23
N PHE A 106 4.37 -19.60 4.82
CA PHE A 106 4.24 -18.36 5.58
C PHE A 106 3.05 -17.50 5.13
N GLN A 107 2.59 -17.65 3.89
CA GLN A 107 1.46 -16.92 3.29
C GLN A 107 1.49 -15.42 3.58
N ILE A 108 2.66 -14.79 3.52
CA ILE A 108 2.89 -13.42 4.04
C ILE A 108 1.98 -12.43 3.32
N GLY A 109 1.91 -12.50 1.98
CA GLY A 109 1.05 -11.62 1.18
C GLY A 109 -0.43 -11.73 1.55
N LYS A 110 -0.92 -12.96 1.76
CA LYS A 110 -2.30 -13.21 2.18
C LYS A 110 -2.57 -12.70 3.59
N ARG A 111 -1.64 -12.92 4.54
CA ARG A 111 -1.75 -12.40 5.91
C ARG A 111 -1.75 -10.88 5.94
N ASN A 112 -0.91 -10.24 5.13
CA ASN A 112 -0.88 -8.78 4.96
C ASN A 112 -2.23 -8.27 4.47
N MET A 113 -2.79 -8.89 3.43
CA MET A 113 -4.08 -8.49 2.87
C MET A 113 -5.24 -8.70 3.83
N ILE A 114 -5.26 -9.82 4.58
CA ILE A 114 -6.26 -10.09 5.62
C ILE A 114 -6.19 -9.02 6.71
N MET A 115 -5.00 -8.68 7.20
CA MET A 115 -4.87 -7.65 8.23
C MET A 115 -5.30 -6.28 7.72
N LEU A 116 -4.93 -5.93 6.49
CA LEU A 116 -5.32 -4.67 5.86
C LEU A 116 -6.85 -4.57 5.77
N ARG A 117 -7.52 -5.60 5.25
CA ARG A 117 -8.98 -5.64 5.14
C ARG A 117 -9.65 -5.50 6.51
N LYS A 118 -9.15 -6.23 7.53
CA LYS A 118 -9.67 -6.11 8.90
C LYS A 118 -9.51 -4.69 9.45
N LEU A 119 -8.36 -4.07 9.24
CA LEU A 119 -8.07 -2.73 9.73
C LEU A 119 -8.95 -1.68 9.06
N LEU A 120 -9.08 -1.72 7.72
CA LEU A 120 -9.91 -0.78 6.96
C LEU A 120 -11.40 -0.97 7.30
N TRP A 121 -11.87 -2.21 7.39
CA TRP A 121 -13.25 -2.53 7.75
C TRP A 121 -13.64 -1.98 9.13
N LYS A 122 -12.79 -2.18 10.15
CA LYS A 122 -13.00 -1.61 11.50
C LYS A 122 -13.10 -0.09 11.49
N ASN A 123 -12.52 0.56 10.50
CA ASN A 123 -12.56 2.01 10.32
C ASN A 123 -13.64 2.48 9.32
N GLY A 124 -14.47 1.57 8.79
CA GLY A 124 -15.50 1.92 7.80
C GLY A 124 -14.92 2.39 6.46
N ILE A 125 -13.74 1.88 6.08
CA ILE A 125 -13.09 2.18 4.81
C ILE A 125 -13.06 0.89 3.98
N LEU A 126 -13.33 1.00 2.68
CA LEU A 126 -13.28 -0.11 1.73
C LEU A 126 -12.09 0.08 0.79
N ILE A 127 -11.61 -1.04 0.23
CA ILE A 127 -10.64 -1.04 -0.86
C ILE A 127 -11.44 -0.90 -2.15
N GLU A 128 -11.20 0.17 -2.90
CA GLU A 128 -11.90 0.46 -4.16
C GLU A 128 -11.47 -0.51 -5.26
N ALA A 129 -10.16 -0.72 -5.38
CA ALA A 129 -9.59 -1.63 -6.37
C ALA A 129 -8.30 -2.27 -5.84
N CYS A 130 -8.03 -3.50 -6.26
CA CYS A 130 -6.80 -4.18 -5.91
C CYS A 130 -6.27 -5.12 -6.99
N ASP A 131 -4.95 -5.24 -7.05
CA ASP A 131 -4.24 -6.29 -7.79
C ASP A 131 -3.27 -7.03 -6.88
N VAL A 132 -3.77 -8.08 -6.23
CA VAL A 132 -3.03 -8.84 -5.23
C VAL A 132 -2.92 -10.32 -5.59
N GLY A 133 -1.92 -11.01 -5.03
CA GLY A 133 -1.72 -12.45 -5.21
C GLY A 133 -0.94 -12.81 -6.47
N GLY A 134 -1.09 -14.04 -6.96
CA GLY A 134 -0.30 -14.56 -8.09
C GLY A 134 1.19 -14.74 -7.74
N THR A 135 2.01 -15.01 -8.75
CA THR A 135 3.44 -15.33 -8.55
C THR A 135 4.40 -14.19 -8.91
N GLU A 136 3.87 -13.11 -9.48
CA GLU A 136 4.68 -12.08 -10.12
C GLU A 136 4.80 -10.81 -9.28
N SER A 137 6.02 -10.27 -9.23
CA SER A 137 6.27 -9.00 -8.55
C SER A 137 5.70 -7.82 -9.33
N ARG A 138 5.25 -6.79 -8.61
CA ARG A 138 4.59 -5.63 -9.21
C ARG A 138 5.32 -4.33 -8.93
N THR A 139 5.19 -3.37 -9.83
CA THR A 139 5.48 -1.96 -9.56
C THR A 139 4.16 -1.20 -9.50
N MET A 140 3.98 -0.37 -8.48
CA MET A 140 2.78 0.43 -8.27
C MET A 140 3.14 1.91 -8.25
N SER A 141 2.39 2.74 -8.97
CA SER A 141 2.52 4.19 -8.89
C SER A 141 1.18 4.86 -8.60
N LEU A 142 1.24 6.04 -7.97
CA LEU A 142 0.12 6.95 -7.74
C LEU A 142 0.49 8.33 -8.28
N GLU A 143 -0.29 8.82 -9.23
CA GLU A 143 -0.20 10.20 -9.72
C GLU A 143 -1.06 11.11 -8.85
N ILE A 144 -0.46 12.10 -8.17
CA ILE A 144 -1.15 12.94 -7.19
C ILE A 144 -2.14 13.90 -7.86
N GLY A 145 -1.83 14.38 -9.07
CA GLY A 145 -2.70 15.29 -9.81
C GLY A 145 -4.04 14.68 -10.20
N THR A 146 -4.09 13.37 -10.43
CA THR A 146 -5.26 12.68 -10.99
C THR A 146 -5.84 11.61 -10.06
N GLY A 147 -5.05 11.10 -9.11
CA GLY A 147 -5.41 9.94 -8.30
C GLY A 147 -5.30 8.60 -9.03
N VAL A 148 -4.78 8.60 -10.26
CA VAL A 148 -4.61 7.39 -11.06
C VAL A 148 -3.55 6.52 -10.42
N VAL A 149 -3.90 5.24 -10.21
CA VAL A 149 -2.99 4.23 -9.71
C VAL A 149 -2.72 3.26 -10.83
N THR A 150 -1.44 3.10 -11.21
CA THR A 150 -1.04 2.11 -12.21
C THR A 150 -0.24 0.99 -11.57
N VAL A 151 -0.44 -0.22 -12.08
CA VAL A 151 0.30 -1.41 -11.67
C VAL A 151 0.92 -2.04 -12.90
N ARG A 152 2.23 -2.27 -12.84
CA ARG A 152 3.01 -2.93 -13.88
C ARG A 152 3.48 -4.31 -13.40
N SER A 153 3.23 -5.33 -14.20
CA SER A 153 3.65 -6.73 -13.98
C SER A 153 3.88 -7.40 -15.32
N ASN A 154 4.96 -8.17 -15.48
CA ASN A 154 5.27 -8.93 -16.72
C ASN A 154 5.16 -8.11 -18.02
N GLY A 155 5.62 -6.86 -18.01
CA GLY A 155 5.54 -5.96 -19.17
C GLY A 155 4.16 -5.37 -19.46
N LEU A 156 3.11 -5.82 -18.76
CA LEU A 156 1.76 -5.26 -18.85
C LEU A 156 1.56 -4.15 -17.83
N VAL A 157 0.81 -3.12 -18.22
CA VAL A 157 0.39 -2.02 -17.34
C VAL A 157 -1.12 -2.00 -17.26
N LYS A 158 -1.66 -1.92 -16.05
CA LYS A 158 -3.08 -1.73 -15.81
C LYS A 158 -3.34 -0.61 -14.83
N THR A 159 -4.49 0.04 -14.98
CA THR A 159 -4.99 1.04 -14.04
C THR A 159 -5.93 0.38 -13.06
N LEU A 160 -5.71 0.63 -11.76
CA LEU A 160 -6.64 0.29 -10.69
C LEU A 160 -7.64 1.42 -10.47
#